data_AF-A0A2C9KVY4-F1
#
_entry.id   AF-A0A2C9KVY4-F1
#
_cell.length_a   1.000
_cell.length_b   1.000
_cell.length_c   1.000
_cell.angle_alpha   90.00
_cell.angle_beta   90.00
_cell.angle_gamma   90.00
#
_symmetry.space_group_name_H-M   'P 1'
#
loop_
_entity.id
_entity.type
_entity.pdbx_description
1 polymer ?
#
loop_
_entity_poly.entity_id
_entity_poly.type
_entity_poly.pdbx_seq_one_letter_code
_entity_poly.pdbx_strand_id
1 'polypeptide(L)'
;MHFVNCLIIVVLLALSQLSLESPYNEGDNRARLLRFVSLIAGSYYDGKENPVLRKTVLPVQANAFYPSLTIYLEDNEKPEPPFRQLLVLRERPDGYIAITPYFFPYDN
;
A
#
# COMPACT_ATOMS: atom_id res chain seq x y z
N MET A 1 -9.47 20.42 -9.85
CA MET A 1 -8.56 19.35 -9.37
C MET A 1 -7.76 19.80 -8.14
N HIS A 2 -8.42 20.27 -7.07
CA HIS A 2 -7.72 20.79 -5.86
C HIS A 2 -8.02 19.99 -4.58
N PHE A 3 -9.00 19.10 -4.62
CA PHE A 3 -9.43 18.33 -3.44
C PHE A 3 -8.50 17.15 -3.11
N VAL A 4 -7.86 16.55 -4.11
CA VAL A 4 -6.99 15.37 -3.94
C VAL A 4 -5.67 15.75 -3.25
N ASN A 5 -5.11 16.92 -3.54
CA ASN A 5 -3.86 17.37 -2.91
C ASN A 5 -4.01 17.68 -1.41
N CYS A 6 -5.16 18.19 -0.99
CA CYS A 6 -5.40 18.47 0.44
C CYS A 6 -5.48 17.18 1.27
N LEU A 7 -6.05 16.10 0.72
CA LEU A 7 -6.15 14.82 1.41
C LEU A 7 -4.75 14.21 1.65
N ILE A 8 -3.86 14.30 0.66
CA ILE A 8 -2.47 13.83 0.76
C ILE A 8 -1.73 14.60 1.87
N ILE A 9 -1.91 15.92 1.94
CA ILE A 9 -1.24 16.77 2.94
C ILE A 9 -1.75 16.48 4.36
N VAL A 10 -3.06 16.28 4.55
CA VAL A 10 -3.65 15.93 5.86
C VAL A 10 -3.18 14.56 6.34
N VAL A 11 -3.07 13.58 5.44
CA VAL A 11 -2.51 12.26 5.76
C VAL A 11 -1.03 12.38 6.15
N LEU A 12 -0.23 13.17 5.43
CA LEU A 12 1.18 13.40 5.77
C LEU A 12 1.37 14.10 7.14
N LEU A 13 0.49 15.04 7.49
CA LEU A 13 0.52 15.74 8.78
C LEU A 13 0.07 14.87 9.95
N ALA A 14 -0.93 13.99 9.76
CA ALA A 14 -1.35 13.06 10.82
C ALA A 14 -0.28 12.00 11.11
N LEU A 15 0.53 11.63 10.13
CA LEU A 15 1.56 10.59 10.24
C LEU A 15 2.85 11.06 10.93
N SER A 16 3.08 12.37 11.04
CA SER A 16 4.29 12.95 11.67
C SER A 16 4.22 13.09 13.19
N GLN A 17 3.04 12.90 13.80
CA GLN A 17 2.85 13.07 15.25
C GLN A 17 3.04 11.78 16.07
N LEU A 18 3.26 10.62 15.42
CA LEU A 18 3.50 9.33 16.07
C LEU A 18 4.96 8.91 15.87
N SER A 19 5.88 9.43 16.69
CA SER A 19 7.18 8.77 16.90
C SER A 19 7.76 9.12 18.27
N LEU A 20 7.62 8.19 19.21
CA LEU A 20 8.43 8.10 20.41
C LEU A 20 9.17 6.76 20.34
N GLU A 21 10.49 6.87 20.48
CA GLU A 21 11.54 5.83 20.62
C GLU A 21 12.24 5.36 19.32
N SER A 22 13.56 5.64 19.28
CA SER A 22 14.55 5.45 18.20
C SER A 22 14.42 6.33 16.93
N PRO A 23 14.86 7.60 16.98
CA PRO A 23 14.50 8.62 15.98
C PRO A 23 15.26 8.55 14.64
N TYR A 24 16.33 7.76 14.51
CA TYR A 24 17.26 7.89 13.36
C TYR A 24 17.19 6.79 12.29
N ASN A 25 16.38 5.75 12.47
CA ASN A 25 16.32 4.65 11.47
C ASN A 25 14.89 4.31 11.04
N GLU A 26 13.89 4.47 11.93
CA GLU A 26 12.49 4.21 11.55
C GLU A 26 11.92 5.26 10.60
N GLY A 27 12.29 6.54 10.78
CA GLY A 27 11.84 7.64 9.93
C GLY A 27 12.30 7.48 8.48
N ASP A 28 13.58 7.16 8.28
CA ASP A 28 14.16 6.96 6.94
C ASP A 28 13.63 5.70 6.27
N ASN A 29 13.49 4.60 7.01
CA ASN A 29 12.91 3.36 6.49
C ASN A 29 11.43 3.54 6.10
N ARG A 30 10.68 4.27 6.92
CA ARG A 30 9.29 4.61 6.61
C ARG A 30 9.19 5.53 5.40
N ALA A 31 10.08 6.51 5.26
CA ALA A 31 10.13 7.37 4.08
C ALA A 31 10.46 6.57 2.81
N ARG A 32 11.36 5.58 2.90
CA ARG A 32 11.66 4.66 1.79
C ARG A 32 10.45 3.79 1.41
N LEU A 33 9.77 3.20 2.39
CA LEU A 33 8.54 2.43 2.16
C LEU A 33 7.43 3.30 1.56
N LEU A 34 7.25 4.53 2.03
CA LEU A 34 6.30 5.49 1.49
C LEU A 34 6.63 5.85 0.05
N ARG A 35 7.90 6.09 -0.28
CA ARG A 35 8.36 6.32 -1.65
C ARG A 35 8.04 5.12 -2.54
N PHE A 36 8.39 3.91 -2.11
CA PHE A 36 8.08 2.68 -2.85
C PHE A 36 6.58 2.56 -3.13
N VAL A 37 5.74 2.74 -2.11
CA VAL A 37 4.28 2.65 -2.26
C VAL A 37 3.74 3.74 -3.17
N SER A 38 4.26 4.96 -3.09
CA SER A 38 3.84 6.06 -3.97
C SER A 38 4.12 5.79 -5.45
N LEU A 39 5.13 4.97 -5.78
CA LEU A 39 5.46 4.58 -7.14
C LEU A 39 4.52 3.50 -7.70
N ILE A 40 4.01 2.62 -6.83
CA ILE A 40 3.16 1.49 -7.23
C ILE A 40 1.68 1.72 -6.95
N ALA A 41 1.31 2.79 -6.25
CA ALA A 41 -0.08 3.13 -5.97
C ALA A 41 -0.74 3.68 -7.24
N GLY A 42 -1.91 3.15 -7.57
CA GLY A 42 -2.64 3.55 -8.76
C GLY A 42 -3.60 2.48 -9.27
N SER A 43 -4.23 2.77 -10.40
CA SER A 43 -5.00 1.81 -11.18
C SER A 43 -4.34 1.62 -12.53
N TYR A 44 -4.05 0.36 -12.84
CA TYR A 44 -3.40 -0.08 -14.06
C TYR A 44 -4.40 -0.91 -14.87
N TYR A 45 -4.32 -0.79 -16.18
CA TYR A 45 -5.18 -1.51 -17.11
C TYR A 45 -4.30 -2.08 -18.21
N ASP A 46 -4.34 -3.40 -18.39
CA ASP A 46 -3.81 -4.01 -19.59
C ASP A 46 -4.96 -4.31 -20.55
N GLY A 47 -5.14 -3.40 -21.52
CA GLY A 47 -6.15 -3.52 -22.56
C GLY A 47 -5.73 -4.43 -23.72
N LYS A 48 -4.52 -5.00 -23.70
CA LYS A 48 -4.03 -5.92 -24.74
C LYS A 48 -4.24 -7.38 -24.37
N GLU A 49 -4.40 -7.68 -23.10
CA GLU A 49 -4.74 -9.01 -22.61
C GLU A 49 -6.25 -9.27 -22.78
N ASN A 50 -6.59 -10.49 -23.20
CA ASN A 50 -7.96 -10.99 -23.20
C ASN A 50 -7.98 -12.24 -22.33
N PRO A 51 -8.51 -12.14 -21.10
CA PRO A 51 -9.33 -11.03 -20.61
C PRO A 51 -8.60 -9.75 -20.20
N VAL A 52 -9.33 -8.63 -20.23
CA VAL A 52 -8.82 -7.32 -19.80
C VAL A 52 -8.52 -7.36 -18.30
N LEU A 53 -7.25 -7.18 -17.95
CA LEU A 53 -6.79 -7.12 -16.58
C LEU A 53 -6.83 -5.69 -16.05
N ARG A 54 -7.51 -5.48 -14.91
CA ARG A 54 -7.43 -4.25 -14.14
C ARG A 54 -6.76 -4.54 -12.80
N LYS A 55 -5.69 -3.81 -12.49
CA LYS A 55 -4.98 -3.89 -11.21
C LYS A 55 -5.10 -2.58 -10.44
N THR A 56 -5.47 -2.64 -9.17
CA THR A 56 -5.60 -1.46 -8.29
C THR A 56 -4.77 -1.65 -7.05
N VAL A 57 -3.89 -0.69 -6.77
CA VAL A 57 -3.03 -0.67 -5.58
C VAL A 57 -3.30 0.61 -4.80
N LEU A 58 -3.69 0.48 -3.52
CA LEU A 58 -4.05 1.61 -2.67
C LEU A 58 -3.35 1.50 -1.31
N PRO A 59 -2.69 2.56 -0.81
CA PRO A 59 -2.23 2.56 0.57
C PRO A 59 -3.43 2.54 1.52
N VAL A 60 -3.36 1.71 2.56
CA VAL A 60 -4.39 1.63 3.59
C VAL A 60 -3.78 1.79 4.98
N GLN A 61 -4.49 2.52 5.84
CA GLN A 61 -4.08 2.67 7.22
C GLN A 61 -4.52 1.44 8.01
N ALA A 62 -3.56 0.67 8.50
CA ALA A 62 -3.80 -0.51 9.33
C ALA A 62 -2.91 -0.47 10.58
N ASN A 63 -3.43 0.13 11.65
CA ASN A 63 -2.69 0.34 12.89
C ASN A 63 -2.19 -0.98 13.53
N ALA A 64 -2.89 -2.09 13.29
CA ALA A 64 -2.50 -3.42 13.77
C ALA A 64 -1.13 -3.90 13.25
N PHE A 65 -0.62 -3.31 12.18
CA PHE A 65 0.65 -3.71 11.57
C PHE A 65 1.78 -2.68 11.78
N TYR A 66 1.61 -1.66 12.62
CA TYR A 66 2.68 -0.68 12.91
C TYR A 66 3.98 -1.38 13.39
N PRO A 67 5.19 -0.96 12.96
CA PRO A 67 5.55 0.18 12.09
C PRO A 67 5.55 -0.11 10.57
N SER A 68 4.79 -1.11 10.11
CA SER A 68 4.70 -1.49 8.68
C SER A 68 3.80 -0.55 7.87
N LEU A 69 3.93 -0.59 6.54
CA LEU A 69 2.99 0.06 5.63
C LEU A 69 2.12 -1.02 4.97
N THR A 70 0.81 -0.80 4.91
CA THR A 70 -0.13 -1.76 4.30
C THR A 70 -0.70 -1.19 3.01
N ILE A 71 -0.76 -2.01 1.96
CA ILE A 71 -1.46 -1.68 0.71
C ILE A 71 -2.58 -2.69 0.48
N TYR A 72 -3.69 -2.20 -0.05
CA TYR A 72 -4.73 -2.99 -0.68
C TYR A 72 -4.37 -3.24 -2.13
N LEU A 73 -4.51 -4.48 -2.57
CA LEU A 73 -4.33 -4.91 -3.94
C LEU A 73 -5.63 -5.58 -4.42
N GLU A 74 -6.14 -5.13 -5.55
CA GLU A 74 -7.24 -5.77 -6.28
C GLU A 74 -6.81 -6.06 -7.71
N ASP A 75 -6.89 -7.33 -8.10
CA ASP A 75 -6.71 -7.79 -9.48
C ASP A 75 -8.08 -8.25 -9.99
N ASN A 76 -8.54 -7.65 -11.09
CA ASN A 76 -9.84 -7.92 -11.69
C ASN A 76 -9.63 -8.39 -13.12
N GLU A 77 -9.80 -9.70 -13.31
CA GLU A 77 -9.66 -10.41 -14.56
C GLU A 77 -11.04 -10.95 -14.96
N LYS A 78 -11.72 -10.32 -15.91
CA LYS A 78 -13.07 -10.79 -16.30
C LYS A 78 -12.97 -12.15 -17.01
N PRO A 79 -13.94 -13.08 -16.89
CA PRO A 79 -15.19 -12.98 -16.17
C PRO A 79 -15.07 -13.33 -14.67
N GLU A 80 -13.86 -13.55 -14.16
CA GLU A 80 -13.65 -13.95 -12.77
C GLU A 80 -14.01 -12.81 -11.79
N PRO A 81 -14.48 -13.15 -10.58
CA PRO A 81 -14.64 -12.16 -9.53
C PRO A 81 -13.27 -11.53 -9.18
N PRO A 82 -13.25 -10.24 -8.79
CA PRO A 82 -12.01 -9.57 -8.44
C PRO A 82 -11.33 -10.26 -7.27
N PHE A 83 -10.06 -10.60 -7.46
CA PHE A 83 -9.19 -11.09 -6.40
C PHE A 83 -8.67 -9.91 -5.58
N ARG A 84 -8.75 -10.02 -4.25
CA ARG A 84 -8.42 -8.94 -3.32
C ARG A 84 -7.53 -9.44 -2.21
N GLN A 85 -6.53 -8.65 -1.85
CA GLN A 85 -5.65 -8.94 -0.71
C GLN A 85 -5.11 -7.66 -0.08
N LEU A 86 -4.66 -7.76 1.16
CA LEU A 86 -3.80 -6.78 1.80
C LEU A 86 -2.35 -7.28 1.72
N LEU A 87 -1.43 -6.38 1.39
CA LEU A 87 0.00 -6.66 1.45
C LEU A 87 0.60 -5.76 2.53
N VAL A 88 1.29 -6.37 3.50
CA VAL A 88 2.02 -5.66 4.55
C VAL A 88 3.49 -5.59 4.14
N LEU A 89 4.01 -4.36 4.01
CA LEU A 89 5.37 -4.06 3.62
C LEU A 89 6.20 -3.69 4.84
N ARG A 90 7.32 -4.38 5.02
CA ARG A 90 8.30 -4.12 6.07
C ARG A 90 9.67 -4.00 5.47
N GLU A 91 10.42 -2.99 5.90
CA GLU A 91 11.83 -2.93 5.57
C GLU A 91 12.61 -3.91 6.45
N ARG A 92 13.55 -4.63 5.84
CA ARG A 92 14.45 -5.55 6.50
C ARG A 92 15.79 -4.87 6.82
N PRO A 93 16.55 -5.36 7.82
CA PRO A 93 17.87 -4.81 8.15
C PRO A 93 18.89 -4.84 7.00
N ASP A 94 18.70 -5.70 6.02
CA ASP A 94 19.52 -5.82 4.81
C ASP A 94 19.13 -4.82 3.70
N GLY A 95 18.18 -3.93 3.97
CA GLY A 95 17.71 -2.90 3.04
C GLY A 95 16.66 -3.36 2.02
N TYR A 96 16.24 -4.63 2.05
CA TYR A 96 15.17 -5.15 1.21
C TYR A 96 13.78 -4.90 1.81
N ILE A 97 12.75 -4.89 0.96
CA ILE A 97 11.35 -4.80 1.40
C ILE A 97 10.77 -6.22 1.44
N ALA A 98 10.40 -6.69 2.63
CA ALA A 98 9.58 -7.87 2.81
C ALA A 98 8.10 -7.54 2.56
N ILE A 99 7.42 -8.43 1.82
CA ILE A 99 5.99 -8.31 1.51
C ILE A 99 5.28 -9.53 2.09
N THR A 100 4.31 -9.31 2.98
CA THR A 100 3.51 -10.38 3.59
C THR A 100 2.05 -10.26 3.12
N PRO A 101 1.51 -11.25 2.39
CA PRO A 101 0.14 -11.22 1.92
C PRO A 101 -0.87 -11.64 3.01
N TYR A 102 -2.02 -10.99 3.01
CA TYR A 102 -3.19 -11.30 3.84
C TYR A 102 -4.41 -11.36 2.93
N PHE A 103 -5.03 -12.54 2.88
CA PHE A 103 -6.20 -12.79 2.05
C PHE A 103 -7.47 -12.44 2.83
N PHE A 104 -8.43 -11.83 2.15
CA PHE A 104 -9.77 -11.72 2.72
C PHE A 104 -10.41 -13.12 2.73
N PRO A 105 -11.16 -13.47 3.78
CA PRO A 105 -11.96 -14.69 3.75
C PRO A 105 -12.89 -14.63 2.53
N TYR A 106 -12.97 -15.73 1.78
CA TYR A 106 -13.96 -15.86 0.72
C TYR A 106 -15.34 -15.85 1.38
N ASP A 107 -16.17 -14.85 1.07
CA ASP A 107 -17.60 -14.94 1.33
C ASP A 107 -18.15 -16.00 0.36
N ASN A 108 -18.43 -17.21 0.89
CA ASN A 108 -19.15 -18.27 0.18
C ASN A 108 -20.60 -17.85 -0.08
#